data_AF-A0A1F9UEA2-F1
#
_entry.id   AF-A0A1F9UEA2-F1
#
_cell.length_a   1.000
_cell.length_b   1.000
_cell.length_c   1.000
_cell.angle_alpha   90.00
_cell.angle_beta   90.00
_cell.angle_gamma   90.00
#
_symmetry.space_group_name_H-M   'P 1'
#
loop_
_entity.id
_entity.type
_entity.pdbx_description
1 polymer ?
#
loop_
_entity_poly.entity_id
_entity_poly.type
_entity_poly.pdbx_seq_one_letter_code
_entity_poly.pdbx_strand_id
1 'polypeptide(L)'
;MDCIEAEIISGRSAEKSHRQLESFLEGENPWVRARAAKILYRLNPKLSLEELRRLVSEASHESQVPGMWALAELATAESLDLLAPLAYSPVREVQQGAVRSLLQVQSNRQLPPAVHAKLNNLLSEIRSKTGWIF
;
A
#
# COMPACT_ATOMS: atom_id res chain seq x y z
N MET A 1 -3.58 -18.13 -0.44
CA MET A 1 -4.83 -17.45 -0.04
C MET A 1 -5.01 -17.73 1.43
N ASP A 2 -4.92 -16.70 2.27
CA ASP A 2 -4.95 -16.89 3.72
C ASP A 2 -6.40 -17.10 4.17
N CYS A 3 -6.60 -17.98 5.15
CA CYS A 3 -7.92 -18.31 5.68
C CYS A 3 -8.74 -17.07 6.09
N ILE A 4 -8.07 -16.01 6.56
CA ILE A 4 -8.70 -14.72 6.93
C ILE A 4 -9.28 -14.00 5.71
N GLU A 5 -8.59 -14.04 4.56
CA GLU A 5 -9.04 -13.39 3.33
C GLU A 5 -10.29 -14.07 2.76
N ALA A 6 -10.37 -15.41 2.91
CA ALA A 6 -11.52 -16.20 2.48
C ALA A 6 -12.77 -15.98 3.36
N GLU A 7 -12.60 -15.90 4.69
CA GLU A 7 -13.72 -15.69 5.61
C GLU A 7 -14.36 -14.30 5.45
N ILE A 8 -13.55 -13.26 5.21
CA ILE A 8 -14.04 -11.89 5.03
C ILE A 8 -14.85 -11.74 3.73
N ILE A 9 -14.48 -12.48 2.67
CA ILE A 9 -15.24 -12.53 1.41
C ILE A 9 -16.61 -13.23 1.60
N SER A 10 -16.74 -14.15 2.56
CA SER A 10 -17.93 -14.99 2.74
C SER A 10 -19.13 -14.31 3.43
N GLY A 11 -18.99 -13.05 3.86
CA GLY A 11 -20.11 -12.17 4.25
C GLY A 11 -20.87 -12.55 5.53
N ARG A 12 -20.37 -13.48 6.35
CA ARG A 12 -21.15 -14.03 7.49
C ARG A 12 -20.99 -13.31 8.82
N SER A 13 -20.13 -12.30 8.94
CA SER A 13 -20.22 -11.24 9.97
C SER A 13 -19.24 -10.09 9.67
N ALA A 14 -19.61 -9.20 8.75
CA ALA A 14 -18.78 -8.06 8.35
C ALA A 14 -18.33 -7.20 9.57
N GLU A 15 -19.18 -7.06 10.58
CA GLU A 15 -18.91 -6.30 11.80
C GLU A 15 -17.93 -7.01 12.76
N LYS A 16 -18.00 -8.34 12.91
CA LYS A 16 -16.99 -9.07 13.70
C LYS A 16 -15.66 -9.09 12.97
N SER A 17 -15.68 -9.29 11.65
CA SER A 17 -14.49 -9.19 10.81
C SER A 17 -13.87 -7.79 10.87
N HIS A 18 -14.69 -6.73 10.89
CA HIS A 18 -14.21 -5.35 11.03
C HIS A 18 -13.47 -5.12 12.35
N ARG A 19 -14.08 -5.45 13.49
CA ARG A 19 -13.43 -5.32 14.81
C ARG A 19 -12.16 -6.15 14.93
N GLN A 20 -12.15 -7.34 14.34
CA GLN A 20 -10.97 -8.19 14.33
C GLN A 20 -9.85 -7.60 13.46
N LEU A 21 -10.18 -7.05 12.28
CA LEU A 21 -9.22 -6.32 11.45
C LEU A 21 -8.62 -5.13 12.19
N GLU A 22 -9.44 -4.36 12.92
CA GLU A 22 -8.96 -3.25 13.75
C GLU A 22 -7.95 -3.73 14.81
N SER A 23 -8.23 -4.83 15.51
CA SER A 23 -7.28 -5.40 16.48
C SER A 23 -5.94 -5.81 15.86
N PHE A 24 -5.93 -6.21 14.58
CA PHE A 24 -4.69 -6.54 13.87
C PHE A 24 -3.86 -5.32 13.48
N LEU A 25 -4.46 -4.12 13.44
CA LEU A 25 -3.73 -2.86 13.22
C LEU A 25 -2.88 -2.44 14.43
N GLU A 26 -3.19 -2.97 15.62
CA GLU A 26 -2.49 -2.71 16.87
C GLU A 26 -1.35 -3.70 17.15
N GLY A 27 -1.24 -4.77 16.37
CA GLY A 27 -0.23 -5.82 16.57
C GLY A 27 1.20 -5.38 16.26
N GLU A 28 2.19 -6.07 16.81
CA GLU A 28 3.60 -5.68 16.64
C GLU A 28 4.16 -5.97 15.24
N ASN A 29 3.58 -6.93 14.51
CA ASN A 29 4.09 -7.36 13.21
C ASN A 29 3.61 -6.44 12.07
N PRO A 30 4.51 -5.71 11.38
CA PRO A 30 4.11 -4.77 10.33
C PRO A 30 3.45 -5.42 9.10
N TRP A 31 3.77 -6.69 8.78
CA TRP A 31 3.09 -7.43 7.71
C TRP A 31 1.64 -7.74 8.04
N VAL A 32 1.36 -8.08 9.31
CA VAL A 32 -0.01 -8.32 9.78
C VAL A 32 -0.81 -7.02 9.70
N ARG A 33 -0.24 -5.91 10.19
CA ARG A 33 -0.85 -4.58 10.11
C ARG A 33 -1.14 -4.15 8.66
N ALA A 34 -0.16 -4.30 7.76
CA ALA A 34 -0.32 -3.94 6.36
C ALA A 34 -1.43 -4.74 5.66
N ARG A 35 -1.51 -6.05 5.94
CA ARG A 35 -2.53 -6.92 5.35
C ARG A 35 -3.91 -6.63 5.90
N ALA A 36 -4.02 -6.39 7.21
CA ALA A 36 -5.25 -5.96 7.85
C ALA A 36 -5.74 -4.64 7.25
N ALA A 37 -4.85 -3.64 7.14
CA ALA A 37 -5.17 -2.35 6.51
C ALA A 37 -5.62 -2.52 5.05
N LYS A 38 -4.93 -3.35 4.25
CA LYS A 38 -5.35 -3.64 2.87
C LYS A 38 -6.77 -4.17 2.79
N ILE A 39 -7.10 -5.16 3.61
CA ILE A 39 -8.45 -5.77 3.62
C ILE A 39 -9.48 -4.75 4.12
N LEU A 40 -9.12 -4.00 5.17
CA LEU A 40 -9.95 -2.96 5.78
C LEU A 40 -10.32 -1.85 4.80
N TYR A 41 -9.52 -1.61 3.75
CA TYR A 41 -9.82 -0.58 2.74
C TYR A 41 -11.22 -0.71 2.16
N ARG A 42 -11.72 -1.94 1.96
CA ARG A 42 -13.06 -2.19 1.40
C ARG A 42 -14.20 -1.82 2.36
N LEU A 43 -13.91 -1.75 3.67
CA LEU A 43 -14.88 -1.49 4.73
C LEU A 43 -14.76 -0.06 5.28
N ASN A 44 -13.52 0.40 5.46
CA ASN A 44 -13.17 1.72 5.98
C ASN A 44 -11.88 2.22 5.28
N PRO A 45 -12.01 2.82 4.07
CA PRO A 45 -10.87 3.35 3.32
C PRO A 45 -10.04 4.35 4.11
N LYS A 46 -10.70 5.18 4.93
CA LYS A 46 -10.04 6.22 5.72
C LYS A 46 -9.06 5.60 6.73
N LEU A 47 -9.55 4.71 7.59
CA LEU A 47 -8.72 4.06 8.61
C LEU A 47 -7.61 3.22 7.96
N SER A 48 -7.93 2.50 6.88
CA SER A 48 -6.93 1.76 6.09
C SER A 48 -5.79 2.65 5.60
N LEU A 49 -6.09 3.79 4.97
CA LEU A 49 -5.07 4.69 4.44
C LEU A 49 -4.30 5.43 5.54
N GLU A 50 -4.93 5.77 6.66
CA GLU A 50 -4.24 6.30 7.85
C GLU A 50 -3.20 5.31 8.38
N GLU A 51 -3.57 4.03 8.42
CA GLU A 51 -2.68 2.97 8.86
C GLU A 51 -1.53 2.67 7.91
N LEU A 52 -1.80 2.63 6.60
CA LEU A 52 -0.76 2.47 5.61
C LEU A 52 0.18 3.68 5.57
N ARG A 53 -0.34 4.89 5.78
CA ARG A 53 0.49 6.10 5.94
C ARG A 53 1.42 5.98 7.14
N ARG A 54 0.90 5.49 8.28
CA ARG A 54 1.71 5.24 9.49
C ARG A 54 2.85 4.28 9.19
N LEU A 55 2.55 3.12 8.59
CA LEU A 55 3.55 2.10 8.25
C LEU A 55 4.66 2.61 7.33
N VAL A 56 4.33 3.37 6.28
CA VAL A 56 5.36 3.93 5.37
C VAL A 56 6.12 5.13 5.94
N SER A 57 5.63 5.72 7.02
CA SER A 57 6.29 6.83 7.72
C SER A 57 7.10 6.37 8.93
N GLU A 58 7.02 5.10 9.32
CA GLU A 58 7.79 4.54 10.42
C GLU A 58 9.29 4.55 10.10
N ALA A 59 10.13 4.75 11.13
CA ALA A 59 11.57 4.91 10.97
C ALA A 59 12.30 3.63 10.51
N SER A 60 11.71 2.46 10.75
CA SER A 60 12.29 1.17 10.36
C SER A 60 11.85 0.78 8.95
N HIS A 61 12.83 0.47 8.10
CA HIS A 61 12.61 -0.13 6.78
C HIS A 61 11.74 -1.40 6.83
N GLU A 62 11.81 -2.16 7.93
CA GLU A 62 11.03 -3.37 8.14
C GLU A 62 9.52 -3.11 8.19
N SER A 63 9.12 -1.91 8.61
CA SER A 63 7.71 -1.47 8.61
C SER A 63 7.28 -0.82 7.29
N GLN A 64 8.21 -0.15 6.62
CA GLN A 64 7.92 0.58 5.39
C GLN A 64 7.66 -0.37 4.21
N VAL A 65 8.41 -1.48 4.10
CA VAL A 65 8.23 -2.45 3.01
C VAL A 65 6.81 -3.05 2.98
N PRO A 66 6.26 -3.57 4.10
CA PRO A 66 4.87 -4.03 4.14
C PRO A 66 3.85 -2.94 3.78
N GLY A 67 4.04 -1.71 4.26
CA GLY A 67 3.19 -0.58 3.91
C GLY A 67 3.20 -0.28 2.41
N MET A 68 4.39 -0.22 1.80
CA MET A 68 4.55 -0.01 0.35
C MET A 68 3.95 -1.14 -0.47
N TRP A 69 4.09 -2.40 -0.02
CA TRP A 69 3.44 -3.54 -0.65
C TRP A 69 1.91 -3.40 -0.63
N ALA A 70 1.32 -3.12 0.54
CA ALA A 70 -0.13 -3.00 0.65
C ALA A 70 -0.69 -1.84 -0.18
N LEU A 71 0.01 -0.70 -0.25
CA LEU A 71 -0.36 0.41 -1.11
C LEU A 71 -0.31 0.06 -2.60
N ALA A 72 0.69 -0.71 -3.03
CA ALA A 72 0.79 -1.20 -4.40
C ALA A 72 -0.34 -2.16 -4.74
N GLU A 73 -0.71 -3.04 -3.80
CA GLU A 73 -1.83 -3.97 -3.97
C GLU A 73 -3.19 -3.27 -4.04
N LEU A 74 -3.39 -2.20 -3.27
CA LEU A 74 -4.60 -1.39 -3.34
C LEU A 74 -4.75 -0.70 -4.70
N ALA A 75 -3.63 -0.24 -5.27
CA ALA A 75 -3.57 0.37 -6.59
C ALA A 75 -4.65 1.46 -6.83
N THR A 76 -4.83 2.36 -5.86
CA THR A 76 -5.78 3.48 -5.94
C THR A 76 -5.06 4.80 -6.11
N ALA A 77 -5.79 5.86 -6.47
CA ALA A 77 -5.19 7.18 -6.64
C ALA A 77 -4.53 7.69 -5.34
N GLU A 78 -5.13 7.39 -4.20
CA GLU A 78 -4.66 7.73 -2.86
C GLU A 78 -3.44 6.89 -2.47
N SER A 79 -3.41 5.61 -2.86
CA SER A 79 -2.24 4.77 -2.59
C SER A 79 -1.02 5.23 -3.39
N LEU A 80 -1.23 5.72 -4.62
CA LEU A 80 -0.19 6.39 -5.41
C LEU A 80 0.31 7.69 -4.76
N ASP A 81 -0.57 8.49 -4.15
CA ASP A 81 -0.18 9.70 -3.41
C ASP A 81 0.70 9.41 -2.20
N LEU A 82 0.50 8.25 -1.56
CA LEU A 82 1.33 7.79 -0.45
C LEU A 82 2.67 7.22 -0.91
N LEU A 83 2.71 6.52 -2.04
CA LEU A 83 3.94 5.93 -2.59
C LEU A 83 4.85 6.96 -3.27
N ALA A 84 4.29 7.96 -3.95
CA ALA A 84 5.06 8.88 -4.78
C ALA A 84 6.18 9.65 -4.01
N PRO A 85 5.94 10.19 -2.80
CA PRO A 85 6.99 10.89 -2.05
C PRO A 85 8.17 9.97 -1.66
N LEU A 86 7.89 8.68 -1.42
CA LEU A 86 8.90 7.71 -0.99
C LEU A 86 9.92 7.41 -2.10
N ALA A 87 9.54 7.59 -3.37
CA ALA A 87 10.46 7.47 -4.51
C ALA A 87 11.54 8.58 -4.56
N TYR A 88 11.42 9.59 -3.69
CA TYR A 88 12.41 10.64 -3.49
C TYR A 88 13.11 10.55 -2.13
N SER A 89 12.90 9.45 -1.40
CA SER A 89 13.54 9.24 -0.10
C SER A 89 15.07 9.31 -0.23
N PRO A 90 15.77 9.97 0.70
CA PRO A 90 17.23 9.93 0.74
C PRO A 90 17.75 8.54 1.11
N VAL A 91 16.90 7.66 1.67
CA VAL A 91 17.27 6.30 2.01
C VAL A 91 17.02 5.38 0.82
N ARG A 92 18.10 4.78 0.30
CA ARG A 92 18.12 4.05 -0.97
C ARG A 92 17.13 2.89 -0.99
N GLU A 93 17.03 2.15 0.11
CA GLU A 93 16.13 0.99 0.24
C GLU A 93 14.66 1.41 0.14
N VAL A 94 14.29 2.53 0.76
CA VAL A 94 12.94 3.11 0.68
C VAL A 94 12.64 3.60 -0.73
N GLN A 95 13.58 4.33 -1.31
CA GLN A 95 13.46 4.87 -2.67
C GLN A 95 13.27 3.75 -3.69
N GLN A 96 14.11 2.71 -3.64
CA GLN A 96 14.00 1.53 -4.48
C GLN A 96 12.70 0.76 -4.24
N GLY A 97 12.31 0.58 -2.98
CA GLY A 97 11.05 -0.06 -2.61
C GLY A 97 9.85 0.66 -3.23
N ALA A 98 9.79 1.98 -3.12
CA ALA A 98 8.71 2.79 -3.64
C ALA A 98 8.63 2.72 -5.18
N VAL A 99 9.77 2.82 -5.87
CA VAL A 99 9.79 2.72 -7.33
C VAL A 99 9.39 1.32 -7.79
N ARG A 100 9.87 0.26 -7.14
CA ARG A 100 9.44 -1.12 -7.43
C ARG A 100 7.95 -1.31 -7.21
N SER A 101 7.39 -0.78 -6.13
CA SER A 101 5.95 -0.79 -5.86
C SER A 101 5.17 -0.09 -6.97
N LEU A 102 5.59 1.10 -7.42
CA LEU A 102 4.91 1.81 -8.51
C LEU A 102 4.99 1.04 -9.85
N LEU A 103 6.12 0.40 -10.15
CA LEU A 103 6.27 -0.46 -11.35
C LEU A 103 5.43 -1.75 -11.25
N GLN A 104 5.27 -2.30 -10.05
CA GLN A 104 4.34 -3.41 -9.80
C GLN A 104 2.91 -2.97 -10.10
N VAL A 105 2.48 -1.80 -9.62
CA VAL A 105 1.15 -1.24 -9.97
C VAL A 105 1.04 -1.12 -11.48
N GLN A 106 2.05 -0.60 -12.18
CA GLN A 106 2.02 -0.42 -13.63
C GLN A 106 1.84 -1.74 -14.39
N SER A 107 2.36 -2.83 -13.85
CA SER A 107 2.24 -4.17 -14.43
C SER A 107 0.83 -4.76 -14.28
N ASN A 108 -0.03 -4.16 -13.45
CA ASN A 108 -1.42 -4.56 -13.30
C ASN A 108 -2.27 -4.11 -14.51
N ARG A 109 -2.78 -5.09 -15.27
CA ARG A 109 -3.59 -4.84 -16.47
C ARG A 109 -5.02 -4.38 -16.20
N GLN A 110 -5.47 -4.41 -14.94
CA GLN A 110 -6.86 -4.11 -14.55
C GLN A 110 -7.00 -2.77 -13.81
N LEU A 111 -6.03 -1.86 -13.97
CA LEU A 111 -6.11 -0.54 -13.35
C LEU A 111 -7.25 0.30 -13.93
N PRO A 112 -8.01 1.03 -13.10
CA PRO A 112 -8.90 2.06 -13.59
C PRO A 112 -8.14 3.09 -14.45
N PRO A 113 -8.71 3.59 -15.56
CA PRO A 113 -8.01 4.51 -16.46
C PRO A 113 -7.43 5.75 -15.77
N ALA A 114 -8.14 6.30 -14.78
CA ALA A 114 -7.68 7.45 -14.01
C ALA A 114 -6.43 7.13 -13.17
N VAL A 115 -6.37 5.95 -12.56
CA VAL A 115 -5.20 5.48 -11.79
C VAL A 115 -4.03 5.24 -12.72
N HIS A 116 -4.27 4.60 -13.87
CA HIS A 116 -3.23 4.35 -14.87
C HIS A 116 -2.62 5.64 -15.43
N ALA A 117 -3.45 6.65 -15.74
CA ALA A 117 -2.98 7.95 -16.20
C ALA A 117 -2.14 8.66 -15.13
N LYS A 118 -2.62 8.69 -13.87
CA LYS A 118 -1.86 9.26 -12.74
C LYS A 118 -0.52 8.56 -12.54
N LEU A 119 -0.51 7.22 -12.57
CA LEU A 119 0.70 6.43 -12.40
C LEU A 119 1.74 6.72 -13.49
N ASN A 120 1.33 6.81 -14.76
CA ASN A 120 2.25 7.11 -15.85
C ASN A 120 2.86 8.50 -15.73
N ASN A 121 2.08 9.49 -15.30
CA ASN A 121 2.59 10.83 -15.02
C ASN A 121 3.63 10.80 -13.87
N LEU A 122 3.31 10.12 -12.77
CA LEU A 122 4.23 9.94 -11.64
C LEU A 122 5.52 9.24 -12.05
N LEU A 123 5.44 8.12 -12.78
CA LEU A 123 6.63 7.39 -13.23
C LEU A 123 7.49 8.21 -14.18
N SER A 124 6.87 8.99 -15.08
CA SER A 124 7.59 9.91 -15.97
C SER A 124 8.33 10.98 -15.17
N GLU A 125 7.65 11.60 -14.20
CA GLU A 125 8.24 12.61 -13.32
C GLU A 125 9.40 12.04 -12.50
N ILE A 126 9.17 10.92 -11.80
CA ILE A 126 10.20 10.26 -10.97
C ILE A 126 11.40 9.88 -11.85
N ARG A 127 11.19 9.29 -13.03
CA ARG A 127 12.28 8.93 -13.95
C ARG A 127 13.08 10.15 -14.37
N SER A 128 12.42 11.26 -14.72
CA SER A 128 13.11 12.49 -15.13
C SER A 128 13.93 13.12 -14.01
N LYS A 129 13.44 13.08 -12.76
CA LYS A 129 14.09 13.72 -11.60
C LYS A 129 15.17 12.87 -10.96
N THR A 130 14.99 11.56 -10.90
CA THR A 130 15.90 10.64 -10.19
C THR A 130 16.86 9.91 -11.12
N GLY A 131 16.63 9.95 -12.44
CA GLY A 131 17.40 9.21 -13.43
C GLY A 131 17.24 7.69 -13.33
N TRP A 132 16.45 7.17 -12.38
CA TRP A 132 16.29 5.74 -12.09
C TRP A 132 17.63 5.00 -12.04
N ILE A 133 18.58 5.55 -11.28
CA ILE A 133 19.85 4.88 -10.98
C ILE A 133 19.64 4.10 -9.68
N PHE A 134 19.33 2.82 -9.78
CA PHE A 134 19.17 1.94 -8.61
C PHE A 134 19.94 0.64 -8.76
#